data_AF-A0A022PF91-F1
#
_entry.id   AF-A0A022PF91-F1
#
_cell.length_a   1.000
_cell.length_b   1.000
_cell.length_c   1.000
_cell.angle_alpha   90.00
_cell.angle_beta   90.00
_cell.angle_gamma   90.00
#
_symmetry.space_group_name_H-M   'P 1'
#
loop_
_entity.id
_entity.type
_entity.pdbx_description
1 polymer ?
#
loop_
_entity_poly.entity_id
_entity_poly.type
_entity_poly.pdbx_seq_one_letter_code
_entity_poly.pdbx_strand_id
1 'polypeptide(L)'
;MARVVEIPLSPQNQQFDIQLNGINYKMRLMWRDIAGWILDIMTPDSEFIVTGLPLVFGADLLEQYRHLGFNGSLIFYGDINQEKPFRNNLGKEDRLYFVVS
;
A
#
# COMPACT_ATOMS: atom_id res chain seq x y z
N MET A 1 18.59 12.77 -2.97
CA MET A 1 18.42 11.38 -2.50
C MET A 1 16.94 11.11 -2.42
N ALA A 2 16.45 9.98 -2.95
CA ALA A 2 15.04 9.62 -2.80
C ALA A 2 14.74 9.30 -1.33
N ARG A 3 13.63 9.83 -0.79
CA ARG A 3 13.17 9.50 0.56
C ARG A 3 12.25 8.29 0.47
N VAL A 4 12.55 7.25 1.25
CA VAL A 4 11.74 6.04 1.34
C VAL A 4 11.12 5.97 2.74
N VAL A 5 9.82 5.71 2.81
CA VAL A 5 9.07 5.55 4.05
C VAL A 5 8.46 4.15 4.06
N GLU A 6 8.78 3.34 5.07
CA GLU A 6 8.07 2.09 5.30
C GLU A 6 6.70 2.39 5.92
N ILE A 7 5.65 1.82 5.33
CA ILE A 7 4.30 1.88 5.89
C ILE A 7 4.18 0.69 6.86
N PRO A 8 4.03 0.94 8.17
CA PRO A 8 3.97 -0.13 9.15
C PRO A 8 2.63 -0.85 9.04
N LEU A 9 2.66 -2.10 8.60
CA LEU A 9 1.48 -2.95 8.47
C LEU A 9 1.49 -4.06 9.50
N SER A 10 0.31 -4.58 9.85
CA SER A 10 0.15 -5.84 10.59
C SER A 10 -0.53 -6.93 9.75
N PRO A 11 -0.35 -8.23 10.05
CA PRO A 11 -1.02 -9.32 9.31
C PRO A 11 -2.50 -9.50 9.73
N GLN A 12 -3.25 -8.40 9.80
CA GLN A 12 -4.68 -8.34 10.09
C GLN A 12 -5.34 -7.28 9.19
N ASN A 13 -6.67 -7.39 9.06
CA ASN A 13 -7.44 -6.31 8.46
C ASN A 13 -7.27 -5.06 9.31
N GLN A 14 -6.93 -3.95 8.68
CA GLN A 14 -6.55 -2.73 9.39
C GLN A 14 -7.01 -1.50 8.63
N GLN A 15 -7.26 -0.43 9.39
CA GLN A 15 -7.51 0.90 8.86
C GLN A 15 -6.75 1.88 9.73
N PHE A 16 -6.01 2.78 9.09
CA PHE A 16 -5.11 3.71 9.78
C PHE A 16 -4.94 4.99 8.97
N ASP A 17 -4.58 6.06 9.67
CA ASP A 17 -4.19 7.33 9.07
C ASP A 17 -2.66 7.36 8.89
N ILE A 18 -2.20 7.95 7.79
CA ILE A 18 -0.78 8.07 7.47
C ILE A 18 -0.49 9.36 6.73
N GLN A 19 0.65 9.98 7.01
CA GLN A 19 1.16 11.11 6.24
C GLN A 19 2.24 10.65 5.27
N LEU A 20 2.00 10.84 3.96
CA LEU A 20 2.93 10.51 2.89
C LEU A 20 3.32 11.80 2.16
N ASN A 21 4.61 12.16 2.26
CA ASN A 21 5.19 13.38 1.67
C ASN A 21 4.32 14.64 1.88
N GLY A 22 3.90 14.86 3.14
CA GLY A 22 3.12 16.04 3.54
C GLY A 22 1.61 15.94 3.30
N ILE A 23 1.11 14.87 2.68
CA ILE A 23 -0.32 14.66 2.45
C ILE A 23 -0.85 13.58 3.41
N ASN A 24 -1.96 13.88 4.08
CA ASN A 24 -2.61 12.93 4.98
C ASN A 24 -3.59 12.05 4.19
N TYR A 25 -3.49 10.75 4.40
CA TYR A 25 -4.38 9.75 3.84
C TYR A 25 -4.95 8.88 4.93
N LYS A 26 -6.11 8.28 4.65
CA LYS A 26 -6.61 7.13 5.38
C LYS A 26 -6.49 5.91 4.49
N MET A 27 -5.92 4.84 5.01
CA MET A 27 -5.75 3.59 4.28
C MET A 27 -6.53 2.48 4.94
N ARG A 28 -7.16 1.62 4.14
CA ARG A 28 -7.84 0.42 4.62
C ARG A 28 -7.30 -0.78 3.86
N LEU A 29 -6.82 -1.77 4.59
CA LEU A 29 -6.28 -3.00 4.02
C LEU A 29 -7.08 -4.22 4.49
N MET A 30 -7.54 -5.03 3.55
CA MET A 30 -8.42 -6.17 3.78
C MET A 30 -7.88 -7.42 3.10
N TRP A 31 -7.81 -8.53 3.83
CA TRP A 31 -7.54 -9.85 3.27
C TRP A 31 -8.79 -10.39 2.56
N ARG A 32 -8.64 -10.85 1.32
CA ARG A 32 -9.71 -11.35 0.44
C ARG A 32 -9.39 -12.73 -0.15
N ASP A 33 -8.79 -13.59 0.67
CA ASP A 33 -8.44 -14.98 0.33
C ASP A 33 -7.64 -15.11 -0.96
N ILE A 34 -8.24 -15.67 -2.02
CA ILE A 34 -7.59 -15.89 -3.31
C ILE A 34 -7.06 -14.56 -3.89
N ALA A 35 -7.79 -13.45 -3.66
CA ALA A 35 -7.42 -12.14 -4.15
C ALA A 35 -6.30 -11.46 -3.33
N GLY A 36 -5.89 -12.03 -2.20
CA GLY A 36 -4.80 -11.50 -1.38
C GLY A 36 -5.18 -10.25 -0.59
N TRP A 37 -4.20 -9.36 -0.35
CA TRP A 37 -4.40 -8.09 0.34
C TRP A 37 -4.86 -7.00 -0.63
N ILE A 38 -5.99 -6.37 -0.28
CA ILE A 38 -6.60 -5.30 -1.06
C ILE A 38 -6.56 -4.00 -0.26
N LEU A 39 -6.02 -2.96 -0.88
CA LEU A 39 -5.88 -1.61 -0.34
C LEU A 39 -6.93 -0.67 -0.92
N ASP A 40 -7.57 0.08 -0.04
CA ASP A 40 -8.29 1.30 -0.37
C ASP A 40 -7.52 2.50 0.20
N ILE A 41 -7.44 3.58 -0.57
CA ILE A 41 -6.83 4.85 -0.20
C ILE A 41 -7.91 5.92 -0.21
N MET A 42 -8.02 6.67 0.88
CA MET A 42 -9.05 7.66 1.13
C MET A 42 -8.43 8.98 1.59
N THR A 43 -9.21 10.04 1.48
CA THR A 43 -8.97 11.28 2.22
C THR A 43 -9.11 11.04 3.74
N PRO A 44 -8.62 11.94 4.60
CA PRO A 44 -8.82 11.84 6.05
C PRO A 44 -10.30 11.74 6.46
N ASP A 45 -11.18 12.37 5.68
CA ASP A 45 -12.64 12.36 5.88
C ASP A 45 -13.31 11.06 5.37
N SER A 46 -12.52 10.09 4.92
CA SER A 46 -12.96 8.77 4.41
C SER A 46 -13.65 8.83 3.04
N GLU A 47 -13.39 9.87 2.24
CA GLU A 47 -13.79 9.87 0.82
C GLU A 47 -12.78 9.04 0.02
N PHE A 48 -13.27 8.14 -0.84
CA PHE A 48 -12.41 7.25 -1.60
C PHE A 48 -11.64 7.99 -2.70
N ILE A 49 -10.32 7.75 -2.77
CA ILE A 49 -9.44 8.22 -3.85
C ILE A 49 -9.15 7.05 -4.80
N VAL A 50 -8.72 5.91 -4.25
CA VAL A 50 -8.49 4.65 -4.98
C VAL A 50 -9.10 3.51 -4.15
N THR A 51 -9.79 2.59 -4.82
CA THR A 51 -10.37 1.41 -4.16
C THR A 51 -9.94 0.13 -4.87
N GLY A 52 -9.87 -0.96 -4.12
CA GLY A 52 -9.64 -2.28 -4.70
C GLY A 52 -8.22 -2.52 -5.21
N LEU A 53 -7.21 -1.80 -4.72
CA LEU A 53 -5.83 -1.92 -5.18
C LEU A 53 -5.17 -3.19 -4.63
N PRO A 54 -4.84 -4.19 -5.47
CA PRO A 54 -4.16 -5.39 -4.98
C PRO A 54 -2.69 -5.08 -4.64
N LEU A 55 -2.21 -5.61 -3.51
CA LEU A 55 -0.78 -5.58 -3.20
C LEU A 55 -0.06 -6.66 -4.02
N VAL A 56 0.61 -6.24 -5.09
CA VAL A 56 1.38 -7.12 -6.00
C VAL A 56 2.85 -6.75 -5.99
N PHE A 57 3.72 -7.76 -6.12
CA PHE A 57 5.17 -7.54 -6.15
C PHE A 57 5.63 -6.95 -7.49
N GLY A 58 6.73 -6.20 -7.46
CA GLY A 58 7.47 -5.82 -8.68
C GLY A 58 6.88 -4.67 -9.49
N ALA A 59 5.86 -3.96 -8.99
CA ALA A 59 5.25 -2.81 -9.67
C ALA A 59 5.08 -1.61 -8.72
N ASP A 60 5.02 -0.41 -9.30
CA ASP A 60 4.50 0.78 -8.62
C ASP A 60 2.97 0.73 -8.64
N LEU A 61 2.38 0.47 -7.48
CA LEU A 61 0.93 0.31 -7.35
C LEU A 61 0.16 1.61 -7.67
N LEU A 62 0.82 2.76 -7.65
CA LEU A 62 0.22 4.06 -7.98
C LEU A 62 0.49 4.53 -9.41
N GLU A 63 1.22 3.76 -10.23
CA GLU A 63 1.65 4.19 -11.56
C GLU A 63 0.46 4.60 -12.46
N GLN A 64 -0.59 3.78 -12.50
CA GLN A 64 -1.80 4.08 -13.28
C GLN A 64 -2.66 5.22 -12.70
N TYR A 65 -2.41 5.60 -11.44
CA TYR A 65 -3.14 6.62 -10.70
C TYR A 65 -2.40 7.95 -10.58
N ARG A 66 -1.28 8.14 -11.29
CA ARG A 66 -0.49 9.39 -11.23
C ARG A 66 -1.30 10.65 -11.53
N HIS A 67 -2.33 10.54 -12.36
CA HIS A 67 -3.25 11.65 -12.67
C HIS A 67 -4.07 12.13 -11.46
N LEU A 68 -4.12 11.36 -10.36
CA LEU A 68 -4.77 11.74 -9.09
C LEU A 68 -3.86 12.58 -8.19
N GLY A 69 -2.64 12.90 -8.62
CA GLY A 69 -1.75 13.82 -7.90
C GLY A 69 -0.92 13.19 -6.79
N PHE A 70 -0.78 11.86 -6.75
CA PHE A 70 0.15 11.20 -5.84
C PHE A 70 1.60 11.67 -6.10
N ASN A 71 2.30 12.03 -5.04
CA ASN A 71 3.65 12.61 -5.08
C ASN A 71 4.74 11.59 -4.71
N GLY A 72 4.53 10.35 -5.13
CA GLY A 72 5.43 9.24 -4.90
C GLY A 72 4.87 7.93 -5.43
N SER A 73 5.71 6.90 -5.37
CA SER A 73 5.40 5.53 -5.78
C SER A 73 5.10 4.67 -4.56
N LEU A 74 4.20 3.70 -4.72
CA LEU A 74 3.88 2.73 -3.69
C LEU A 74 4.39 1.36 -4.11
N ILE A 75 5.41 0.87 -3.42
CA ILE A 75 6.15 -0.35 -3.77
C ILE A 75 5.87 -1.42 -2.73
N PHE A 76 5.33 -2.55 -3.17
CA PHE A 76 5.17 -3.72 -2.32
C PHE A 76 6.29 -4.73 -2.62
N TYR A 77 7.01 -5.12 -1.58
CA TYR A 77 8.21 -5.93 -1.66
C TYR A 77 8.14 -7.07 -0.65
N GLY A 78 8.57 -8.27 -1.03
CA GLY A 78 8.50 -9.46 -0.19
C GLY A 78 9.54 -10.51 -0.59
N ASP A 79 9.29 -11.77 -0.24
CA ASP A 79 10.15 -12.89 -0.65
C ASP A 79 10.14 -13.04 -2.18
N ILE A 80 11.32 -13.06 -2.79
CA ILE A 80 11.50 -13.18 -4.25
C ILE A 80 11.02 -14.53 -4.80
N ASN A 81 10.85 -15.54 -3.96
CA ASN A 81 10.34 -16.86 -4.35
C ASN A 81 8.82 -16.97 -4.25
N GLN A 82 8.15 -15.91 -3.80
CA GLN A 82 6.72 -15.89 -3.55
C GLN A 82 5.98 -15.19 -4.69
N GLU A 83 5.03 -15.89 -5.32
CA GLU A 83 4.24 -15.32 -6.43
C GLU A 83 3.23 -14.26 -5.97
N LYS A 84 2.71 -14.38 -4.74
CA LYS A 84 1.69 -13.49 -4.17
C LYS A 84 1.76 -13.45 -2.64
N PRO A 85 1.35 -12.35 -1.97
CA PRO A 85 1.42 -12.27 -0.50
C PRO A 85 0.55 -13.31 0.21
N PHE A 86 0.98 -13.73 1.40
CA PHE A 86 0.18 -14.54 2.30
C PHE A 86 -0.51 -13.65 3.34
N ARG A 87 -1.45 -14.22 4.09
CA ARG A 87 -2.12 -13.43 5.14
C ARG A 87 -1.17 -13.12 6.31
N ASN A 88 -0.26 -14.02 6.64
CA ASN A 88 0.48 -14.03 7.90
C ASN A 88 1.87 -13.37 7.86
N ASN A 89 2.35 -13.02 6.66
CA ASN A 89 3.68 -12.43 6.39
C ASN A 89 3.62 -10.90 6.14
N LEU A 90 2.42 -10.31 6.03
CA LEU A 90 2.25 -8.87 5.88
C LEU A 90 2.80 -8.10 7.09
N GLY A 91 3.61 -7.08 6.82
CA GLY A 91 4.31 -6.29 7.84
C GLY A 91 5.55 -6.97 8.41
N LYS A 92 5.93 -8.15 7.89
CA LYS A 92 7.12 -8.90 8.31
C LYS A 92 8.05 -9.06 7.12
N GLU A 93 7.89 -10.14 6.35
CA GLU A 93 8.62 -10.40 5.12
C GLU A 93 8.05 -9.52 3.99
N ASP A 94 6.72 -9.41 3.91
CA ASP A 94 6.02 -8.60 2.93
C ASP A 94 5.79 -7.19 3.46
N ARG A 95 6.44 -6.20 2.84
CA ARG A 95 6.49 -4.81 3.29
C ARG A 95 6.04 -3.86 2.21
N LEU A 96 5.43 -2.76 2.65
CA LEU A 96 4.93 -1.71 1.78
C LEU A 96 5.74 -0.44 2.01
N TYR A 97 6.24 0.14 0.91
CA TYR A 97 7.08 1.33 0.94
C TYR A 97 6.47 2.43 0.10
N PHE A 98 6.57 3.67 0.59
CA PHE A 98 6.31 4.87 -0.18
C PHE A 98 7.64 5.53 -0.57
N VAL A 99 7.88 5.69 -1.86
CA VAL A 99 9.09 6.32 -2.40
C VAL A 99 8.71 7.70 -2.93
N VAL A 100 9.24 8.75 -2.28
CA VAL A 100 8.97 10.14 -2.64
C VAL A 100 9.56 10.47 -4.02
N SER A 101 8.74 11.11 -4.87
CA SER A 101 9.16 11.68 -6.17
C SER A 101 9.69 13.10 -6.05
#